data_AF-A0A7V9NRI1-F1
#
_entry.id   AF-A0A7V9NRI1-F1
#
_cell.length_a   1.000
_cell.length_b   1.000
_cell.length_c   1.000
_cell.angle_alpha   90.00
_cell.angle_beta   90.00
_cell.angle_gamma   90.00
#
_symmetry.space_group_name_H-M   'P 1'
#
loop_
_entity.id
_entity.type
_entity.pdbx_description
1 polymer ?
#
loop_
_entity_poly.entity_id
_entity_poly.type
_entity_poly.pdbx_seq_one_letter_code
_entity_poly.pdbx_strand_id
1 'polypeptide(L)'
;MTITFNRLVATKRSRRVTAAASAIFISGVVVASPWILSANAAGTNAGAATVVTPAGSGGGQPLTAGTKDTDFSLKLPSGAACTGDSANDGYRVQSYHVPASVDPSTLTFDASGPIPNGVGANFRQPLYQTNSSPYVDAQTAPASPAPGPGPIVNIPAFDFSQYDATTLPAGTYNIGIACTKGSASPTQQDKFWNVQLNFAADNSWTVVSTTPSTTTTSSTSTSTTSSTSTSTTSSTSTSTTSSTST
;
A
#
# COMPACT_ATOMS: atom_id res chain seq x y z
N MET A 1 -8.11 49.90 30.91
CA MET A 1 -6.93 49.14 31.36
C MET A 1 -6.03 48.96 30.15
N THR A 2 -5.01 49.79 30.07
CA THR A 2 -4.18 50.03 28.87
C THR A 2 -3.01 49.05 28.92
N ILE A 3 -2.82 48.22 27.88
CA ILE A 3 -1.65 47.34 27.78
C ILE A 3 -0.89 47.66 26.49
N THR A 4 0.35 48.07 26.72
CA THR A 4 1.34 48.67 25.83
C THR A 4 1.92 47.66 24.82
N PHE A 5 2.02 48.05 23.55
CA PHE A 5 2.78 47.37 22.51
C PHE A 5 4.28 47.59 22.67
N ASN A 6 5.09 46.53 22.68
CA ASN A 6 6.54 46.63 22.50
C ASN A 6 6.95 46.06 21.14
N ARG A 7 7.32 46.96 20.23
CA ARG A 7 8.05 46.66 18.99
C ARG A 7 9.51 46.43 19.34
N LEU A 8 10.06 45.26 19.00
CA LEU A 8 11.51 45.06 18.92
C LEU A 8 11.93 45.08 17.45
N VAL A 9 12.64 46.14 17.09
CA VAL A 9 13.40 46.29 15.84
C VAL A 9 14.87 46.05 16.18
N ALA A 10 15.54 45.08 15.54
CA ALA A 10 17.00 44.99 15.59
C ALA A 10 17.61 44.27 14.36
N THR A 11 18.00 45.10 13.40
CA THR A 11 19.30 45.11 12.68
C THR A 11 19.81 43.86 11.93
N LYS A 12 19.64 43.98 10.61
CA LYS A 12 20.48 43.47 9.50
C LYS A 12 22.00 43.53 9.80
N ARG A 13 22.72 42.41 9.65
CA ARG A 13 24.18 42.43 9.38
C ARG A 13 24.47 41.62 8.12
N SER A 14 24.70 42.37 7.05
CA SER A 14 25.24 41.91 5.78
C SER A 14 26.74 41.67 5.93
N ARG A 15 27.23 40.47 5.62
CA ARG A 15 28.65 40.25 5.34
C ARG A 15 28.78 39.78 3.89
N ARG A 16 29.23 40.71 3.06
CA ARG A 16 29.80 40.44 1.74
C ARG A 16 31.19 39.86 1.97
N VAL A 17 31.49 38.70 1.39
CA VAL A 17 32.86 38.22 1.20
C VAL A 17 33.05 38.06 -0.30
N THR A 18 34.04 38.79 -0.80
CA THR A 18 34.42 38.94 -2.20
C THR A 18 35.28 37.76 -2.66
N ALA A 19 35.20 37.50 -3.96
CA ALA A 19 35.77 36.41 -4.74
C ALA A 19 37.27 36.13 -4.57
N ALA A 20 37.64 34.86 -4.78
CA ALA A 20 38.93 34.48 -5.36
C ALA A 20 38.66 33.49 -6.51
N ALA A 21 39.13 33.88 -7.69
CA ALA A 21 39.10 33.08 -8.91
C ALA A 21 40.15 31.96 -8.83
N SER A 22 39.78 30.76 -9.26
CA SER A 22 40.72 29.74 -9.73
C SER A 22 40.05 28.91 -10.80
N ALA A 23 40.48 29.14 -12.04
CA ALA A 23 40.13 28.36 -13.21
C ALA A 23 40.94 27.06 -13.20
N ILE A 24 40.25 25.93 -13.17
CA ILE A 24 40.82 24.64 -13.55
C ILE A 24 39.88 24.03 -14.60
N PHE A 25 40.38 23.95 -15.83
CA PHE A 25 39.81 23.15 -16.90
C PHE A 25 39.92 21.67 -16.51
N ILE A 26 38.79 21.02 -16.25
CA ILE A 26 38.71 19.55 -16.16
C ILE A 26 37.65 19.10 -17.16
N SER A 27 38.11 18.24 -18.06
CA SER A 27 37.40 17.52 -19.11
C SER A 27 35.96 17.18 -18.76
N GLY A 28 35.06 17.53 -19.69
CA GLY A 28 33.65 17.16 -19.65
C GLY A 28 33.46 15.65 -19.64
N VAL A 29 33.33 15.08 -18.45
CA VAL A 29 32.59 13.84 -18.28
C VAL A 29 31.13 14.25 -18.33
N VAL A 30 30.45 13.94 -19.43
CA VAL A 30 28.99 13.89 -19.46
C VAL A 30 28.60 12.80 -18.48
N VAL A 31 28.39 13.18 -17.22
CA VAL A 31 27.75 12.33 -16.23
C VAL A 31 26.32 12.21 -16.75
N ALA A 32 26.05 11.13 -17.47
CA ALA A 32 24.70 10.68 -17.75
C ALA A 32 24.02 10.58 -16.40
N SER A 33 23.26 11.61 -16.03
CA SER A 33 22.42 11.59 -14.85
C SER A 33 21.55 10.36 -15.01
N PRO A 34 21.64 9.35 -14.13
CA PRO A 34 20.61 8.35 -14.09
C PRO A 34 19.35 9.14 -13.76
N TRP A 35 18.48 9.30 -14.76
CA TRP A 35 17.09 9.59 -14.51
C TRP A 35 16.66 8.45 -13.60
N ILE A 36 16.66 8.70 -12.29
CA ILE A 36 16.05 7.82 -11.32
C ILE A 36 14.59 7.89 -11.70
N LEU A 37 14.17 6.95 -12.55
CA LEU A 37 12.78 6.64 -12.75
C LEU A 37 12.28 6.35 -11.34
N SER A 38 11.55 7.32 -10.78
CA SER A 38 10.88 7.13 -9.50
C SER A 38 10.02 5.91 -9.72
N ALA A 39 10.37 4.80 -9.07
CA ALA A 39 9.56 3.60 -9.14
C ALA A 39 8.13 4.03 -8.81
N ASN A 40 7.19 3.74 -9.71
CA ASN A 40 5.77 3.96 -9.46
C ASN A 40 5.43 3.10 -8.25
N ALA A 41 5.51 3.65 -7.05
CA ALA A 41 5.35 2.87 -5.84
C ALA A 41 3.86 2.58 -5.66
N ALA A 42 3.42 1.48 -6.26
CA ALA A 42 2.29 0.71 -5.77
C ALA A 42 2.51 0.43 -4.28
N GLY A 43 1.44 0.42 -3.49
CA GLY A 43 1.56 0.23 -2.05
C GLY A 43 2.27 -1.08 -1.70
N THR A 44 3.09 -1.08 -0.67
CA THR A 44 3.77 -2.29 -0.19
C THR A 44 2.87 -3.04 0.80
N ASN A 45 2.69 -4.35 0.61
CA ASN A 45 2.02 -5.18 1.61
C ASN A 45 2.89 -5.26 2.88
N ALA A 46 2.43 -4.67 3.97
CA ALA A 46 3.14 -4.55 5.24
C ALA A 46 2.67 -5.56 6.31
N GLY A 47 1.85 -6.55 5.90
CA GLY A 47 1.45 -7.67 6.73
C GLY A 47 -0.07 -7.90 6.78
N ALA A 48 -0.47 -9.03 7.37
CA ALA A 48 -1.87 -9.37 7.52
C ALA A 48 -2.52 -8.61 8.69
N ALA A 49 -3.67 -8.00 8.43
CA ALA A 49 -4.59 -7.58 9.47
C ALA A 49 -5.35 -8.79 10.03
N THR A 50 -5.89 -8.65 11.23
CA THR A 50 -6.78 -9.64 11.85
C THR A 50 -8.08 -8.97 12.25
N VAL A 51 -9.20 -9.68 12.12
CA VAL A 51 -10.50 -9.20 12.59
C VAL A 51 -10.63 -9.55 14.06
N VAL A 52 -10.98 -8.54 14.86
CA VAL A 52 -11.14 -8.68 16.31
C VAL A 52 -12.41 -8.00 16.78
N THR A 53 -12.87 -8.34 17.98
CA THR A 53 -13.86 -7.56 18.70
C THR A 53 -13.36 -6.12 18.93
N PRO A 54 -14.22 -5.09 18.79
CA PRO A 54 -13.82 -3.70 19.05
C PRO A 54 -13.35 -3.47 20.49
N ALA A 55 -12.62 -2.38 20.74
CA ALA A 55 -12.15 -2.03 22.08
C ALA A 55 -13.31 -1.92 23.09
N GLY A 56 -13.14 -2.49 24.30
CA GLY A 56 -14.17 -2.59 25.32
C GLY A 56 -13.99 -3.82 26.22
N SER A 57 -15.03 -4.22 26.96
CA SER A 57 -15.03 -5.47 27.74
C SER A 57 -15.03 -6.67 26.78
N GLY A 58 -13.85 -7.28 26.60
CA GLY A 58 -13.64 -8.35 25.62
C GLY A 58 -13.03 -7.89 24.30
N GLY A 59 -12.52 -6.65 24.20
CA GLY A 59 -11.89 -6.13 23.00
C GLY A 59 -10.58 -6.84 22.62
N GLY A 60 -10.31 -6.90 21.31
CA GLY A 60 -9.09 -7.52 20.77
C GLY A 60 -9.13 -9.04 20.67
N GLN A 61 -10.27 -9.69 20.97
CA GLN A 61 -10.45 -11.12 20.77
C GLN A 61 -10.67 -11.41 19.28
N PRO A 62 -10.00 -12.42 18.70
CA PRO A 62 -10.19 -12.77 17.29
C PRO A 62 -11.66 -13.09 16.96
N LEU A 63 -12.14 -12.56 15.85
CA LEU A 63 -13.41 -12.96 15.24
C LEU A 63 -13.11 -13.78 13.99
N THR A 64 -13.79 -14.92 13.83
CA THR A 64 -13.65 -15.79 12.65
C THR A 64 -14.88 -15.75 11.74
N ALA A 65 -15.99 -15.20 12.23
CA ALA A 65 -17.24 -15.05 11.50
C ALA A 65 -18.10 -13.94 12.10
N GLY A 66 -19.08 -13.49 11.34
CA GLY A 66 -20.09 -12.54 11.77
C GLY A 66 -21.20 -12.37 10.75
N THR A 67 -22.05 -11.39 11.01
CA THR A 67 -23.09 -10.91 10.11
C THR A 67 -22.81 -9.47 9.71
N LYS A 68 -23.64 -8.88 8.85
CA LYS A 68 -23.50 -7.47 8.50
C LYS A 68 -23.57 -6.51 9.70
N ASP A 69 -24.25 -6.92 10.76
CA ASP A 69 -24.47 -6.12 11.98
C ASP A 69 -23.47 -6.49 13.10
N THR A 70 -22.48 -7.32 12.81
CA THR A 70 -21.44 -7.68 13.78
C THR A 70 -20.37 -6.61 13.80
N ASP A 71 -20.31 -5.85 14.90
CA ASP A 71 -19.23 -4.90 15.15
C ASP A 71 -17.87 -5.62 15.21
N PHE A 72 -16.89 -5.09 14.49
CA PHE A 72 -15.53 -5.58 14.48
C PHE A 72 -14.52 -4.43 14.42
N SER A 73 -13.26 -4.70 14.72
CA SER A 73 -12.14 -3.81 14.43
C SER A 73 -11.06 -4.57 13.69
N LEU A 74 -10.21 -3.85 12.97
CA LEU A 74 -8.99 -4.43 12.40
C LEU A 74 -7.84 -4.26 13.40
N LYS A 75 -7.18 -5.36 13.74
CA LYS A 75 -5.92 -5.36 14.48
C LYS A 75 -4.78 -5.59 13.49
N LEU A 76 -3.90 -4.58 13.39
CA LEU A 76 -2.71 -4.64 12.56
C LEU A 76 -1.55 -5.32 13.31
N PRO A 77 -0.51 -5.81 12.60
CA PRO A 77 0.71 -6.30 13.22
C PRO A 77 1.35 -5.25 14.14
N SER A 78 2.11 -5.73 15.14
CA SER A 78 2.86 -4.84 16.03
C SER A 78 3.81 -3.95 15.22
N GLY A 79 3.79 -2.65 15.49
CA GLY A 79 4.61 -1.67 14.76
C GLY A 79 4.05 -1.22 13.41
N ALA A 80 2.78 -1.50 13.12
CA ALA A 80 2.11 -0.95 11.93
C ALA A 80 2.14 0.58 11.93
N ALA A 81 2.82 1.14 10.93
CA ALA A 81 3.03 2.57 10.80
C ALA A 81 3.22 2.94 9.32
N CYS A 82 2.72 4.12 8.96
CA CYS A 82 3.07 4.77 7.70
C CYS A 82 4.55 5.19 7.73
N THR A 83 5.17 5.38 6.56
CA THR A 83 6.58 5.79 6.46
C THR A 83 6.87 7.14 7.12
N GLY A 84 5.89 8.03 7.22
CA GLY A 84 5.92 9.24 8.03
C GLY A 84 4.60 9.47 8.76
N ASP A 85 4.54 10.51 9.59
CA ASP A 85 3.33 10.85 10.33
C ASP A 85 2.48 11.93 9.64
N SER A 86 1.32 12.22 10.22
CA SER A 86 0.40 13.21 9.67
C SER A 86 0.86 14.64 9.97
N ALA A 87 1.46 14.86 11.15
CA ALA A 87 1.82 16.19 11.62
C ALA A 87 3.01 16.80 10.87
N ASN A 88 3.98 15.97 10.50
CA ASN A 88 5.24 16.39 9.87
C ASN A 88 5.28 16.04 8.38
N ASP A 89 4.70 14.89 7.98
CA ASP A 89 4.90 14.35 6.63
C ASP A 89 3.62 14.29 5.78
N GLY A 90 2.45 14.60 6.37
CA GLY A 90 1.16 14.65 5.68
C GLY A 90 0.59 13.29 5.28
N TYR A 91 1.01 12.20 5.94
CA TYR A 91 0.42 10.88 5.72
C TYR A 91 -1.00 10.79 6.25
N ARG A 92 -1.82 9.96 5.61
CA ARG A 92 -3.21 9.67 5.98
C ARG A 92 -3.47 8.18 5.93
N VAL A 93 -4.45 7.75 6.71
CA VAL A 93 -4.92 6.37 6.79
C VAL A 93 -6.28 6.26 6.07
N GLN A 94 -6.37 5.30 5.17
CA GLN A 94 -7.58 4.97 4.42
C GLN A 94 -8.03 3.56 4.77
N SER A 95 -9.33 3.30 4.80
CA SER A 95 -9.85 1.94 4.72
C SER A 95 -10.28 1.59 3.31
N TYR A 96 -10.36 0.28 3.02
CA TYR A 96 -10.92 -0.22 1.78
C TYR A 96 -11.61 -1.56 1.99
N HIS A 97 -12.58 -1.80 1.11
CA HIS A 97 -13.29 -3.04 0.92
C HIS A 97 -13.46 -3.25 -0.60
N VAL A 98 -12.78 -4.26 -1.15
CA VAL A 98 -12.72 -4.54 -2.59
C VAL A 98 -12.75 -6.05 -2.85
N PRO A 99 -13.28 -6.54 -3.98
CA PRO A 99 -13.22 -7.96 -4.34
C PRO A 99 -11.80 -8.51 -4.28
N ALA A 100 -11.64 -9.80 -3.98
CA ALA A 100 -10.33 -10.45 -3.87
C ALA A 100 -9.52 -10.41 -5.18
N SER A 101 -10.20 -10.26 -6.33
CA SER A 101 -9.59 -10.08 -7.65
C SER A 101 -8.92 -8.72 -7.86
N VAL A 102 -9.23 -7.73 -7.01
CA VAL A 102 -8.59 -6.41 -7.02
C VAL A 102 -7.34 -6.46 -6.16
N ASP A 103 -6.19 -6.16 -6.76
CA ASP A 103 -4.92 -6.02 -6.05
C ASP A 103 -4.92 -4.73 -5.19
N PRO A 104 -4.84 -4.84 -3.84
CA PRO A 104 -4.84 -3.67 -2.96
C PRO A 104 -3.67 -2.71 -3.18
N SER A 105 -2.55 -3.17 -3.76
CA SER A 105 -1.37 -2.33 -4.05
C SER A 105 -1.60 -1.30 -5.15
N THR A 106 -2.65 -1.49 -5.95
CA THR A 106 -3.02 -0.65 -7.09
C THR A 106 -4.11 0.36 -6.75
N LEU A 107 -4.62 0.34 -5.52
CA LEU A 107 -5.70 1.23 -5.10
C LEU A 107 -5.19 2.66 -4.99
N THR A 108 -6.02 3.58 -5.47
CA THR A 108 -5.85 5.03 -5.27
C THR A 108 -7.03 5.53 -4.45
N PHE A 109 -6.83 6.61 -3.71
CA PHE A 109 -7.78 7.08 -2.71
C PHE A 109 -8.03 8.57 -2.81
N ASP A 110 -9.29 8.98 -2.67
CA ASP A 110 -9.68 10.36 -2.45
C ASP A 110 -10.38 10.52 -1.09
N ALA A 111 -10.97 11.69 -0.86
CA ALA A 111 -11.66 12.01 0.39
C ALA A 111 -12.92 11.16 0.65
N SER A 112 -13.35 10.34 -0.31
CA SER A 112 -14.48 9.40 -0.19
C SER A 112 -14.03 7.94 -0.11
N GLY A 113 -12.73 7.66 -0.23
CA GLY A 113 -12.16 6.31 -0.12
C GLY A 113 -11.54 5.82 -1.45
N PRO A 114 -11.54 4.49 -1.71
CA PRO A 114 -10.90 3.94 -2.89
C PRO A 114 -11.63 4.34 -4.19
N ILE A 115 -10.86 4.72 -5.20
CA ILE A 115 -11.37 5.09 -6.53
C ILE A 115 -10.92 4.10 -7.63
N PRO A 116 -11.73 3.90 -8.68
CA PRO A 116 -13.09 4.40 -8.84
C PRO A 116 -14.06 3.73 -7.85
N ASN A 117 -14.92 4.52 -7.20
CA ASN A 117 -15.96 3.99 -6.34
C ASN A 117 -16.95 3.15 -7.18
N GLY A 118 -17.41 2.03 -6.64
CA GLY A 118 -18.38 1.19 -7.32
C GLY A 118 -19.08 0.20 -6.39
N VAL A 119 -20.12 -0.42 -6.94
CA VAL A 119 -20.91 -1.49 -6.31
C VAL A 119 -20.98 -2.72 -7.23
N GLY A 120 -21.52 -3.83 -6.75
CA GLY A 120 -21.70 -5.04 -7.56
C GLY A 120 -20.36 -5.62 -8.03
N ALA A 121 -20.24 -5.94 -9.32
CA ALA A 121 -19.01 -6.52 -9.88
C ALA A 121 -17.79 -5.56 -9.80
N ASN A 122 -18.02 -4.26 -9.69
CA ASN A 122 -16.97 -3.23 -9.59
C ASN A 122 -16.85 -2.68 -8.15
N PHE A 123 -17.28 -3.45 -7.15
CA PHE A 123 -17.34 -3.00 -5.76
C PHE A 123 -16.00 -2.42 -5.28
N ARG A 124 -16.02 -1.15 -4.86
CA ARG A 124 -14.90 -0.48 -4.16
C ARG A 124 -15.48 0.57 -3.24
N GLN A 125 -15.38 0.33 -1.95
CA GLN A 125 -15.89 1.22 -0.91
C GLN A 125 -14.88 1.34 0.24
N PRO A 126 -14.90 2.44 1.01
CA PRO A 126 -14.23 2.46 2.32
C PRO A 126 -14.97 1.52 3.29
N LEU A 127 -14.36 1.22 4.43
CA LEU A 127 -15.08 0.68 5.59
C LEU A 127 -15.86 1.80 6.27
N TYR A 128 -17.03 1.46 6.81
CA TYR A 128 -17.87 2.37 7.56
C TYR A 128 -17.79 2.05 9.05
N GLN A 129 -17.66 3.10 9.85
CA GLN A 129 -17.79 3.02 11.30
C GLN A 129 -19.23 2.68 11.68
N THR A 130 -19.45 2.23 12.91
CA THR A 130 -20.79 1.89 13.43
C THR A 130 -21.76 3.09 13.51
N ASN A 131 -21.27 4.31 13.26
CA ASN A 131 -22.06 5.53 13.11
C ASN A 131 -22.30 5.91 11.63
N SER A 132 -22.10 4.98 10.70
CA SER A 132 -22.25 5.16 9.24
C SER A 132 -21.28 6.15 8.59
N SER A 133 -20.23 6.60 9.29
CA SER A 133 -19.20 7.47 8.70
C SER A 133 -18.10 6.64 8.03
N PRO A 134 -17.67 6.97 6.80
CA PRO A 134 -16.55 6.27 6.17
C PRO A 134 -15.25 6.55 6.92
N TYR A 135 -14.39 5.54 7.06
CA TYR A 135 -13.06 5.71 7.65
C TYR A 135 -12.03 6.01 6.57
N VAL A 136 -11.91 7.30 6.27
CA VAL A 136 -11.06 7.86 5.21
C VAL A 136 -10.32 9.08 5.75
N ASP A 137 -9.17 9.40 5.14
CA ASP A 137 -8.32 10.54 5.50
C ASP A 137 -7.96 10.64 7.00
N ALA A 138 -7.99 9.52 7.72
CA ALA A 138 -7.73 9.47 9.14
C ALA A 138 -6.27 9.82 9.43
N GLN A 139 -6.03 10.51 10.54
CA GLN A 139 -4.69 10.94 10.92
C GLN A 139 -3.95 9.80 11.62
N THR A 140 -2.68 9.62 11.28
CA THR A 140 -1.74 8.82 12.08
C THR A 140 -1.44 9.52 13.40
N ALA A 141 -0.97 8.77 14.41
CA ALA A 141 -0.41 9.39 15.59
C ALA A 141 0.91 10.13 15.26
N PRO A 142 1.28 11.17 16.03
CA PRO A 142 2.58 11.80 15.92
C PRO A 142 3.72 10.81 16.18
N ALA A 143 4.78 10.91 15.39
CA ALA A 143 6.00 10.13 15.58
C ALA A 143 6.73 10.54 16.86
N SER A 144 7.38 9.56 17.51
CA SER A 144 8.24 9.80 18.67
C SER A 144 9.49 8.91 18.61
N PRO A 145 10.70 9.47 18.40
CA PRO A 145 10.99 10.89 18.16
C PRO A 145 10.50 11.37 16.78
N ALA A 146 10.33 12.69 16.65
CA ALA A 146 9.97 13.34 15.38
C ALA A 146 11.22 13.86 14.64
N PRO A 147 11.24 13.84 13.29
CA PRO A 147 10.29 13.16 12.41
C PRO A 147 10.51 11.64 12.41
N GLY A 148 9.47 10.87 12.09
CA GLY A 148 9.54 9.41 12.08
C GLY A 148 8.26 8.75 11.55
N PRO A 149 8.19 7.41 11.60
CA PRO A 149 7.01 6.67 11.16
C PRO A 149 5.76 7.10 11.91
N GLY A 150 4.64 7.25 11.19
CA GLY A 150 3.34 7.60 11.75
C GLY A 150 2.59 6.36 12.24
N PRO A 151 2.50 6.10 13.55
CA PRO A 151 1.85 4.91 14.05
C PRO A 151 0.36 4.94 13.74
N ILE A 152 -0.19 3.80 13.32
CA ILE A 152 -1.63 3.63 13.15
C ILE A 152 -2.20 3.17 14.48
N VAL A 153 -2.91 4.06 15.16
CA VAL A 153 -3.54 3.81 16.46
C VAL A 153 -5.04 4.05 16.36
N ASN A 154 -5.81 3.52 17.31
CA ASN A 154 -7.25 3.79 17.45
C ASN A 154 -8.06 3.50 16.19
N ILE A 155 -7.81 2.36 15.53
CA ILE A 155 -8.72 1.87 14.49
C ILE A 155 -10.12 1.71 15.11
N PRO A 156 -11.16 2.33 14.55
CA PRO A 156 -12.48 2.35 15.16
C PRO A 156 -13.18 0.99 14.99
N ALA A 157 -14.34 0.88 15.64
CA ALA A 157 -15.29 -0.18 15.33
C ALA A 157 -15.90 0.07 13.94
N PHE A 158 -16.04 -1.00 13.18
CA PHE A 158 -16.70 -1.07 11.88
C PHE A 158 -17.83 -2.08 11.94
N ASP A 159 -18.78 -1.95 11.03
CA ASP A 159 -19.74 -2.98 10.68
C ASP A 159 -19.94 -2.98 9.15
N PHE A 160 -20.76 -3.89 8.65
CA PHE A 160 -21.11 -3.95 7.23
C PHE A 160 -22.56 -3.51 7.00
N SER A 161 -23.18 -2.78 7.94
CA SER A 161 -24.58 -2.35 7.86
C SER A 161 -24.87 -1.43 6.68
N GLN A 162 -23.83 -0.72 6.21
CA GLN A 162 -23.90 0.18 5.05
C GLN A 162 -23.87 -0.55 3.70
N TYR A 163 -23.66 -1.88 3.70
CA TYR A 163 -23.70 -2.69 2.50
C TYR A 163 -24.87 -3.67 2.57
N ASP A 164 -25.73 -3.59 1.57
CA ASP A 164 -26.81 -4.56 1.36
C ASP A 164 -26.38 -5.64 0.35
N ALA A 165 -27.18 -6.70 0.23
CA ALA A 165 -26.88 -7.81 -0.69
C ALA A 165 -26.92 -7.39 -2.18
N THR A 166 -27.47 -6.22 -2.49
CA THR A 166 -27.53 -5.69 -3.87
C THR A 166 -26.27 -4.91 -4.23
N THR A 167 -25.64 -4.29 -3.23
CA THR A 167 -24.44 -3.47 -3.36
C THR A 167 -23.18 -4.29 -3.16
N LEU A 168 -23.19 -5.25 -2.23
CA LEU A 168 -22.10 -6.19 -1.95
C LEU A 168 -22.53 -7.62 -2.34
N PRO A 169 -22.16 -8.11 -3.54
CA PRO A 169 -22.39 -9.49 -3.92
C PRO A 169 -21.66 -10.48 -3.01
N ALA A 170 -22.18 -11.70 -2.89
CA ALA A 170 -21.46 -12.80 -2.27
C ALA A 170 -20.11 -13.05 -2.97
N GLY A 171 -19.08 -13.38 -2.18
CA GLY A 171 -17.74 -13.64 -2.68
C GLY A 171 -16.65 -13.31 -1.67
N THR A 172 -15.40 -13.47 -2.09
CA THR A 172 -14.23 -13.12 -1.27
C THR A 172 -13.79 -11.70 -1.52
N TYR A 173 -13.50 -10.97 -0.45
CA TYR A 173 -13.11 -9.57 -0.49
C TYR A 173 -11.82 -9.33 0.30
N ASN A 174 -10.96 -8.48 -0.25
CA ASN A 174 -9.86 -7.85 0.48
C ASN A 174 -10.42 -6.66 1.28
N ILE A 175 -10.22 -6.70 2.59
CA ILE A 175 -10.55 -5.61 3.49
C ILE A 175 -9.29 -5.19 4.22
N GLY A 176 -9.08 -3.88 4.40
CA GLY A 176 -7.84 -3.44 5.02
C GLY A 176 -7.72 -1.96 5.27
N ILE A 177 -6.50 -1.62 5.69
CA ILE A 177 -6.04 -0.27 5.99
C ILE A 177 -4.84 0.03 5.09
N ALA A 178 -4.82 1.23 4.51
CA ALA A 178 -3.73 1.72 3.67
C ALA A 178 -3.20 3.07 4.15
N CYS A 179 -1.90 3.24 4.11
CA CYS A 179 -1.22 4.52 4.25
C CYS A 179 -1.17 5.22 2.89
N THR A 180 -1.49 6.51 2.88
CA THR A 180 -1.48 7.34 1.68
C THR A 180 -0.77 8.66 1.95
N LYS A 181 -0.19 9.27 0.90
CA LYS A 181 0.40 10.61 0.96
C LYS A 181 0.05 11.39 -0.32
N GLY A 182 -0.45 12.61 -0.12
CA GLY A 182 -0.84 13.49 -1.22
C GLY A 182 -2.18 13.12 -1.86
N SER A 183 -2.45 13.71 -3.02
CA SER A 183 -3.68 13.50 -3.79
C SER A 183 -3.72 12.14 -4.49
N ALA A 184 -4.91 11.71 -4.90
CA ALA A 184 -5.13 10.46 -5.63
C ALA A 184 -4.19 10.33 -6.83
N SER A 185 -3.32 9.32 -6.78
CA SER A 185 -2.39 8.98 -7.86
C SER A 185 -1.88 7.54 -7.70
N PRO A 186 -1.33 6.92 -8.75
CA PRO A 186 -0.74 5.58 -8.65
C PRO A 186 0.44 5.45 -7.68
N THR A 187 0.99 6.57 -7.19
CA THR A 187 2.12 6.60 -6.24
C THR A 187 1.73 7.12 -4.86
N GLN A 188 0.42 7.30 -4.63
CA GLN A 188 -0.12 7.84 -3.39
C GLN A 188 0.01 6.84 -2.23
N GLN A 189 -0.13 5.54 -2.52
CA GLN A 189 -0.17 4.49 -1.51
C GLN A 189 1.25 4.08 -1.08
N ASP A 190 1.50 4.05 0.22
CA ASP A 190 2.81 3.71 0.81
C ASP A 190 2.83 2.24 1.25
N LYS A 191 1.95 1.90 2.19
CA LYS A 191 1.83 0.57 2.79
C LYS A 191 0.37 0.20 2.95
N PHE A 192 0.09 -1.10 2.99
CA PHE A 192 -1.23 -1.59 3.34
C PHE A 192 -1.18 -2.88 4.17
N TRP A 193 -2.25 -3.11 4.91
CA TRP A 193 -2.48 -4.32 5.69
C TRP A 193 -3.87 -4.84 5.38
N ASN A 194 -3.98 -6.14 5.10
CA ASN A 194 -5.23 -6.72 4.63
C ASN A 194 -5.62 -8.00 5.36
N VAL A 195 -6.91 -8.30 5.31
CA VAL A 195 -7.51 -9.59 5.64
C VAL A 195 -8.51 -9.93 4.55
N GLN A 196 -8.73 -11.22 4.30
CA GLN A 196 -9.76 -11.67 3.38
C GLN A 196 -10.97 -12.19 4.14
N LEU A 197 -12.15 -11.71 3.76
CA LEU A 197 -13.42 -12.22 4.24
C LEU A 197 -14.20 -12.84 3.08
N ASN A 198 -14.89 -13.93 3.34
CA ASN A 198 -15.84 -14.53 2.42
C ASN A 198 -17.26 -14.15 2.86
N PHE A 199 -17.97 -13.39 2.04
CA PHE A 199 -19.35 -12.99 2.24
C PHE A 199 -20.31 -13.96 1.54
N ALA A 200 -21.35 -14.38 2.24
CA ALA A 200 -22.48 -15.12 1.69
C ALA A 200 -23.59 -14.16 1.21
N ALA A 201 -24.58 -14.71 0.50
CA ALA A 201 -25.68 -13.91 -0.07
C ALA A 201 -26.61 -13.27 0.97
N ASP A 202 -26.59 -13.77 2.21
CA ASP A 202 -27.29 -13.19 3.37
C ASP A 202 -26.45 -12.14 4.11
N ASN A 203 -25.30 -11.74 3.55
CA ASN A 203 -24.30 -10.86 4.15
C ASN A 203 -23.73 -11.36 5.48
N SER A 204 -23.83 -12.66 5.77
CA SER A 204 -22.93 -13.29 6.73
C SER A 204 -21.52 -13.38 6.15
N TRP A 205 -20.52 -13.34 7.00
CA TRP A 205 -19.12 -13.38 6.59
C TRP A 205 -18.28 -14.30 7.46
N THR A 206 -17.23 -14.85 6.88
CA THR A 206 -16.20 -15.63 7.57
C THR A 206 -14.81 -15.16 7.19
N VAL A 207 -13.87 -15.21 8.14
CA VAL A 207 -12.46 -14.94 7.85
C VAL A 207 -11.91 -16.08 7.00
N VAL A 208 -11.34 -15.73 5.85
CA VAL A 208 -10.59 -16.70 5.04
C VAL A 208 -9.27 -16.96 5.76
N SER A 209 -9.15 -18.13 6.37
CA SER A 209 -7.92 -18.56 7.01
C SER A 209 -6.84 -18.74 5.94
N THR A 210 -5.99 -17.74 5.77
CA THR A 210 -4.74 -17.90 5.03
C THR A 210 -3.81 -18.72 5.91
N THR A 211 -3.85 -20.05 5.80
CA THR A 211 -2.67 -20.84 6.18
C THR A 211 -1.51 -20.22 5.42
N PRO A 212 -0.44 -19.73 6.07
CA PRO A 212 0.72 -19.24 5.34
C PRO A 212 1.22 -20.40 4.49
N SER A 213 0.99 -20.33 3.18
CA SER A 213 1.58 -21.27 2.25
C SER A 213 3.05 -20.90 2.22
N THR A 214 3.87 -21.65 2.95
CA THR A 214 5.32 -21.57 2.86
C THR A 214 5.69 -22.01 1.45
N THR A 215 5.72 -21.08 0.51
CA THR A 215 6.33 -21.31 -0.80
C THR A 215 7.83 -21.43 -0.55
N THR A 216 8.27 -22.65 -0.24
CA THR A 216 9.68 -23.01 -0.28
C THR A 216 10.11 -22.93 -1.73
N THR A 217 10.66 -21.79 -2.15
CA THR A 217 11.36 -21.69 -3.43
C THR A 217 12.59 -22.58 -3.32
N SER A 218 12.47 -23.85 -3.72
CA SER A 218 13.62 -24.69 -4.00
C SER A 218 14.37 -24.06 -5.16
N SER A 219 15.41 -23.29 -4.83
CA SER A 219 16.42 -22.89 -5.78
C SER A 219 17.12 -24.16 -6.29
N THR A 220 16.66 -24.66 -7.44
CA THR A 220 17.43 -25.65 -8.21
C THR A 220 18.66 -24.92 -8.72
N SER A 221 19.78 -25.11 -8.02
CA SER A 221 21.11 -24.77 -8.50
C SER A 221 21.43 -25.66 -9.70
N THR A 222 21.21 -25.15 -10.90
CA THR A 222 21.72 -25.76 -12.13
C THR A 222 23.23 -25.55 -12.18
N SER A 223 23.99 -26.51 -11.64
CA SER A 223 25.43 -26.61 -11.86
C SER A 223 25.69 -26.90 -13.34
N THR A 224 26.26 -25.91 -14.02
CA THR A 224 26.74 -26.02 -15.41
C THR A 224 28.08 -26.77 -15.37
N THR A 225 28.06 -28.07 -15.62
CA THR A 225 29.28 -28.86 -15.82
C THR A 225 29.68 -28.82 -17.28
N SER A 226 30.75 -28.08 -17.57
CA SER A 226 31.41 -28.06 -18.88
C SER A 226 32.07 -29.41 -19.16
N SER A 227 31.58 -30.16 -20.14
CA SER A 227 32.27 -31.31 -20.71
C SER A 227 32.60 -31.06 -22.18
N THR A 228 33.86 -30.74 -22.42
CA THR A 228 34.53 -30.79 -23.72
C THR A 228 34.44 -32.20 -24.27
N SER A 229 33.91 -32.36 -25.50
CA SER A 229 34.06 -33.59 -26.28
C SER A 229 34.16 -33.23 -27.75
N THR A 230 35.40 -33.29 -28.23
CA THR A 230 35.80 -33.29 -29.63
C THR A 230 35.19 -34.49 -30.34
N SER A 231 34.54 -34.30 -31.49
CA SER A 231 34.26 -35.38 -32.44
C SER A 231 34.25 -34.85 -33.87
N THR A 232 35.07 -35.51 -34.68
CA THR A 232 35.49 -35.21 -36.03
C THR A 232 34.57 -35.86 -37.07
N THR A 233 34.31 -35.13 -38.16
CA THR A 233 34.11 -35.57 -39.56
C THR A 233 32.99 -36.59 -39.89
N SER A 234 32.05 -36.21 -40.77
CA SER A 234 32.05 -36.63 -42.19
C SER A 234 30.76 -36.22 -42.93
N SER A 235 30.99 -35.78 -44.17
CA SER A 235 30.07 -35.48 -45.27
C SER A 235 28.96 -36.50 -45.52
N THR A 236 27.77 -36.06 -45.91
CA THR A 236 26.96 -36.65 -47.02
C THR A 236 25.90 -35.64 -47.50
N SER A 237 25.74 -35.64 -48.81
CA SER A 237 25.03 -34.73 -49.70
C SER A 237 23.51 -34.94 -49.79
N THR A 238 22.84 -34.03 -50.52
CA THR A 238 21.74 -34.29 -51.49
C THR A 238 20.32 -33.78 -51.14
N SER A 239 19.97 -32.65 -51.80
CA SER A 239 18.77 -32.38 -52.64
C SER A 239 17.37 -32.05 -52.08
N THR A 240 16.88 -30.87 -52.52
CA THR A 240 15.61 -30.52 -53.26
C THR A 240 14.27 -31.16 -52.79
N THR A 241 13.09 -30.51 -52.68
CA THR A 241 12.39 -29.58 -53.60
C THR A 241 11.06 -29.05 -52.97
N SER A 242 10.64 -27.86 -53.41
CA SER A 242 9.26 -27.38 -53.74
C SER A 242 8.13 -27.22 -52.70
N SER A 243 7.76 -25.96 -52.49
CA SER A 243 6.43 -25.33 -52.64
C SER A 243 5.19 -26.22 -52.88
N THR A 244 4.07 -25.93 -52.20
CA THR A 244 2.74 -25.71 -52.81
C THR A 244 1.80 -25.00 -51.82
N SER A 245 1.07 -24.02 -52.37
CA SER A 245 0.02 -23.16 -51.85
C SER A 245 -1.31 -23.86 -51.55
N THR A 246 -2.11 -23.29 -50.64
CA THR A 246 -3.56 -23.13 -50.79
C THR A 246 -4.00 -21.85 -50.10
#